data_AF-A0A381Z8E8-F1
#
_entry.id   AF-A0A381Z8E8-F1
#
_cell.length_a   1.000
_cell.length_b   1.000
_cell.length_c   1.000
_cell.angle_alpha   90.00
_cell.angle_beta   90.00
_cell.angle_gamma   90.00
#
_symmetry.space_group_name_H-M   'P 1'
#
loop_
_entity.id
_entity.type
_entity.pdbx_description
1 polymer ?
#
loop_
_entity_poly.entity_id
_entity_poly.type
_entity_poly.pdbx_seq_one_letter_code
_entity_poly.pdbx_strand_id
1 'polypeptide(L)'
;MVARRKRIVAETDNSDWQAPKKRRKPRKPMSEEQRVAAAARLEKAREKRKAKDPDYGMSGIHESLRNLPDVHPLHPKKVKLWIKSHKDLTSSARSDVRRKVKGALAQVGIHEGYLRNLQKYLRDGDWVDMFYGEHQQHQIGYRCISQAYYWFGPKKGEPKFDVGTYYPLLGCVYTQEMFDEEEGISNVGSGERKRSRKRSTRTVAKDKKKSKAS
;
A
#
# COMPACT_ATOMS: atom_id res chain seq x y z
N MET A 1 24.25 49.33 -20.58
CA MET A 1 25.27 48.49 -19.91
C MET A 1 24.66 47.87 -18.67
N VAL A 2 24.42 46.55 -18.65
CA VAL A 2 23.84 45.89 -17.47
C VAL A 2 24.96 45.40 -16.57
N ALA A 3 25.10 46.01 -15.39
CA ALA A 3 26.11 45.65 -14.40
C ALA A 3 25.89 44.21 -13.91
N ARG A 4 26.86 43.32 -14.22
CA ARG A 4 26.88 41.95 -13.70
C ARG A 4 27.12 41.99 -12.19
N ARG A 5 26.15 41.54 -11.40
CA ARG A 5 26.30 41.38 -9.95
C ARG A 5 27.38 40.32 -9.68
N LYS A 6 28.49 40.71 -9.04
CA LYS A 6 29.54 39.78 -8.59
C LYS A 6 28.96 38.88 -7.49
N ARG A 7 28.99 37.57 -7.71
CA ARG A 7 28.61 36.57 -6.70
C ARG A 7 29.76 36.50 -5.69
N ILE A 8 29.56 37.06 -4.50
CA ILE A 8 30.50 36.93 -3.39
C ILE A 8 30.39 35.47 -2.91
N VAL A 9 31.36 34.65 -3.28
CA VAL A 9 31.55 33.33 -2.66
C VAL A 9 32.47 33.59 -1.48
N ALA A 10 31.95 33.51 -0.26
CA ALA A 10 32.80 33.54 0.91
C ALA A 10 33.61 32.24 0.92
N GLU A 11 34.89 32.32 0.54
CA GLU A 11 35.88 31.27 0.83
C GLU A 11 36.23 31.40 2.31
N THR A 12 35.40 30.83 3.18
CA THR A 12 35.81 30.62 4.57
C THR A 12 36.76 29.44 4.57
N ASP A 13 38.05 29.72 4.72
CA ASP A 13 39.11 28.74 4.86
C ASP A 13 38.87 27.95 6.15
N ASN A 14 38.27 26.76 6.01
CA ASN A 14 37.87 25.90 7.14
C ASN A 14 39.00 24.91 7.50
N SER A 15 40.24 25.29 7.21
CA SER A 15 41.44 24.45 7.34
C SER A 15 41.84 24.18 8.80
N ASP A 16 41.50 25.10 9.71
CA ASP A 16 41.82 24.99 11.15
C ASP A 16 40.68 24.45 12.03
N TRP A 17 39.57 23.98 11.42
CA TRP A 17 38.46 23.41 12.20
C TRP A 17 38.77 21.99 12.69
N GLN A 18 39.21 21.87 13.95
CA GLN A 18 39.36 20.58 14.61
C GLN A 18 38.08 20.18 15.35
N ALA A 19 37.52 19.03 14.98
CA ALA A 19 36.37 18.46 15.66
C ALA A 19 36.68 18.21 17.15
N PRO A 20 35.81 18.64 18.09
CA PRO A 20 36.06 18.45 19.51
C PRO A 20 36.19 16.96 19.87
N LYS A 21 37.21 16.62 20.67
CA LYS A 21 37.48 15.24 21.13
C LYS A 21 36.22 14.66 21.78
N LYS A 22 35.77 13.49 21.29
CA LYS A 22 34.61 12.77 21.84
C LYS A 22 34.83 12.51 23.33
N ARG A 23 34.08 13.21 24.18
CA ARG A 23 34.23 13.19 25.65
C ARG A 23 33.88 11.85 26.32
N ARG A 24 33.30 10.89 25.60
CA ARG A 24 32.86 9.60 26.15
C ARG A 24 33.44 8.44 25.35
N LYS A 25 34.12 7.53 26.06
CA LYS A 25 34.53 6.24 25.51
C LYS A 25 33.27 5.47 25.08
N PRO A 26 33.23 4.88 23.87
CA PRO A 26 32.13 4.02 23.47
C PRO A 26 32.02 2.84 24.45
N ARG A 27 30.79 2.41 24.73
CA ARG A 27 30.54 1.26 25.61
C ARG A 27 31.20 0.02 25.02
N LYS A 28 31.80 -0.82 25.88
CA LYS A 28 32.33 -2.12 25.46
C LYS A 28 31.17 -2.95 24.86
N PRO A 29 31.35 -3.59 23.69
CA PRO A 29 30.37 -4.52 23.17
C PRO A 29 30.18 -5.67 24.17
N MET A 30 28.96 -6.19 24.33
CA MET A 30 28.74 -7.35 25.19
C MET A 30 29.56 -8.56 24.70
N SER A 31 30.23 -9.22 25.65
CA SER A 31 30.81 -10.56 25.47
C SER A 31 29.72 -11.57 25.10
N GLU A 32 30.06 -12.62 24.36
CA GLU A 32 29.11 -13.66 23.90
C GLU A 32 28.39 -14.32 25.07
N GLU A 33 29.09 -14.65 26.15
CA GLU A 33 28.51 -15.22 27.37
C GLU A 33 27.49 -14.29 28.03
N GLN A 34 27.76 -12.98 28.03
CA GLN A 34 26.86 -11.97 28.58
C GLN A 34 25.59 -11.83 27.72
N ARG A 35 25.71 -11.99 26.39
CA ARG A 35 24.56 -11.98 25.48
C ARG A 35 23.66 -13.18 25.71
N VAL A 36 24.24 -14.37 25.87
CA VAL A 36 23.48 -15.60 26.16
C VAL A 36 22.79 -15.50 27.52
N ALA A 37 23.51 -15.04 28.57
CA ALA A 37 22.92 -14.83 29.89
C ALA A 37 21.80 -13.76 29.88
N ALA A 38 21.96 -12.69 29.10
CA ALA A 38 20.91 -11.68 28.92
C ALA A 38 19.70 -12.24 28.15
N ALA A 39 19.92 -13.05 27.11
CA ALA A 39 18.85 -13.71 26.36
C ALA A 39 18.03 -14.65 27.26
N ALA A 40 18.70 -15.50 28.05
CA ALA A 40 18.05 -16.40 29.00
C ALA A 40 17.24 -15.66 30.08
N ARG A 41 17.73 -14.50 30.56
CA ARG A 41 16.99 -13.63 31.49
C ARG A 41 15.74 -13.03 30.84
N LEU A 42 15.86 -12.61 29.57
CA LEU A 42 14.74 -12.05 28.81
C LEU A 42 13.67 -13.10 28.49
N GLU A 43 14.04 -14.35 28.22
CA GLU A 43 13.09 -15.46 28.05
C GLU A 43 12.27 -15.71 29.31
N LYS A 44 12.93 -15.88 30.47
CA LYS A 44 12.25 -16.03 31.76
C LYS A 44 11.32 -14.85 32.06
N ALA A 45 11.72 -13.62 31.69
CA ALA A 45 10.87 -12.45 31.84
C ALA A 45 9.66 -12.45 30.90
N ARG A 46 9.80 -12.95 29.66
CA ARG A 46 8.70 -13.11 28.70
C ARG A 46 7.71 -14.18 29.16
N GLU A 47 8.18 -15.31 29.68
CA GLU A 47 7.33 -16.37 30.24
C GLU A 47 6.50 -15.87 31.42
N LYS A 48 7.14 -15.17 32.37
CA LYS A 48 6.42 -14.55 33.51
C LYS A 48 5.38 -13.53 33.08
N ARG A 49 5.58 -12.83 31.96
CA ARG A 49 4.60 -11.89 31.42
C ARG A 49 3.47 -12.60 30.67
N LYS A 50 3.75 -13.65 29.89
CA LYS A 50 2.72 -14.50 29.26
C LYS A 50 1.81 -15.18 30.28
N ALA A 51 2.35 -15.60 31.43
CA ALA A 51 1.56 -16.20 32.49
C ALA A 51 0.64 -15.20 33.21
N LYS A 52 1.03 -13.91 33.24
CA LYS A 52 0.24 -12.83 33.87
C LYS A 52 -0.82 -12.27 32.93
N ASP A 53 -0.48 -12.08 31.66
CA ASP A 53 -1.39 -11.60 30.63
C ASP A 53 -1.54 -12.69 29.56
N PRO A 54 -2.70 -13.35 29.46
CA PRO A 54 -2.99 -14.31 28.38
C PRO A 54 -2.85 -13.68 26.98
N ASP A 55 -2.95 -12.36 26.91
CA ASP A 55 -2.87 -11.53 25.71
C ASP A 55 -1.46 -10.97 25.45
N TYR A 56 -0.45 -11.39 26.24
CA TYR A 56 0.91 -10.87 26.13
C TYR A 56 1.54 -11.17 24.76
N GLY A 57 1.78 -10.10 23.98
CA GLY A 57 2.30 -10.18 22.60
C GLY A 57 1.21 -10.13 21.52
N MET A 58 -0.05 -10.06 21.91
CA MET A 58 -1.22 -9.92 21.04
C MET A 58 -1.87 -8.53 21.15
N SER A 59 -1.36 -7.65 22.02
CA SER A 59 -1.82 -6.26 22.19
C SER A 59 -1.78 -5.37 20.94
N GLY A 60 -1.07 -5.81 19.89
CA GLY A 60 -1.06 -5.14 18.58
C GLY A 60 -2.04 -5.74 17.57
N ILE A 61 -2.87 -6.70 17.99
CA ILE A 61 -3.88 -7.39 17.20
C ILE A 61 -5.25 -7.07 17.80
N HIS A 62 -6.14 -6.52 16.98
CA HIS A 62 -7.51 -6.22 17.37
C HIS A 62 -8.25 -7.45 17.91
N GLU A 63 -9.13 -7.26 18.88
CA GLU A 63 -9.86 -8.31 19.58
C GLU A 63 -10.63 -9.24 18.63
N SER A 64 -11.24 -8.67 17.57
CA SER A 64 -11.98 -9.41 16.55
C SER A 64 -11.13 -10.45 15.79
N LEU A 65 -9.81 -10.25 15.72
CA LEU A 65 -8.90 -11.11 14.95
C LEU A 65 -8.24 -12.20 15.80
N ARG A 66 -8.40 -12.16 17.12
CA ARG A 66 -7.73 -13.09 18.05
C ARG A 66 -8.31 -14.50 17.99
N ASN A 67 -9.63 -14.60 17.78
CA ASN A 67 -10.37 -15.86 17.80
C ASN A 67 -10.68 -16.41 16.39
N LEU A 68 -10.03 -15.88 15.35
CA LEU A 68 -10.24 -16.35 13.99
C LEU A 68 -9.62 -17.74 13.78
N PRO A 69 -10.28 -18.65 13.03
CA PRO A 69 -9.70 -19.95 12.71
C PRO A 69 -8.45 -19.78 11.84
N ASP A 70 -7.44 -20.64 12.04
CA ASP A 70 -6.17 -20.60 11.31
C ASP A 70 -6.33 -20.73 9.78
N VAL A 71 -7.42 -21.37 9.33
CA VAL A 71 -7.76 -21.54 7.91
C VAL A 71 -8.17 -20.22 7.25
N HIS A 72 -8.66 -19.24 8.02
CA HIS A 72 -9.19 -17.98 7.48
C HIS A 72 -8.17 -17.29 6.55
N PRO A 73 -8.59 -16.77 5.37
CA PRO A 73 -7.68 -16.12 4.43
C PRO A 73 -6.92 -14.94 5.05
N LEU A 74 -7.60 -14.16 5.89
CA LEU A 74 -7.07 -12.95 6.53
C LEU A 74 -6.54 -13.21 7.96
N HIS A 75 -6.18 -14.46 8.27
CA HIS A 75 -5.64 -14.77 9.59
C HIS A 75 -4.37 -13.94 9.90
N PRO A 76 -4.19 -13.38 11.12
CA PRO A 76 -3.05 -12.51 11.44
C PRO A 76 -1.67 -13.10 11.16
N LYS A 77 -1.51 -14.43 11.24
CA LYS A 77 -0.24 -15.10 10.87
C LYS A 77 0.09 -14.89 9.38
N LYS A 78 -0.88 -15.04 8.48
CA LYS A 78 -0.71 -14.84 7.02
C LYS A 78 -0.44 -13.38 6.71
N VAL A 79 -1.19 -12.46 7.33
CA VAL A 79 -0.99 -11.01 7.16
C VAL A 79 0.42 -10.58 7.58
N LYS A 80 0.95 -11.12 8.68
CA LYS A 80 2.34 -10.85 9.10
C LYS A 80 3.37 -11.33 8.06
N LEU A 81 3.12 -12.46 7.39
CA LEU A 81 3.96 -12.92 6.28
C LEU A 81 3.88 -11.95 5.09
N TRP A 82 2.68 -11.52 4.71
CA TRP A 82 2.49 -10.57 3.61
C TRP A 82 3.16 -9.22 3.88
N ILE A 83 3.15 -8.74 5.13
CA ILE A 83 3.88 -7.54 5.56
C ILE A 83 5.38 -7.69 5.31
N LYS A 84 5.94 -8.88 5.53
CA LYS A 84 7.36 -9.15 5.27
C LYS A 84 7.64 -9.10 3.77
N SER A 85 6.88 -9.85 2.96
CA SER A 85 7.03 -9.88 1.50
C SER A 85 6.89 -8.48 0.89
N HIS A 86 5.92 -7.68 1.34
CA HIS A 86 5.73 -6.32 0.84
C HIS A 86 6.83 -5.34 1.26
N LYS A 87 7.48 -5.52 2.41
CA LYS A 87 8.66 -4.74 2.78
C LYS A 87 9.84 -5.02 1.85
N ASP A 88 10.03 -6.29 1.50
CA ASP A 88 11.08 -6.71 0.57
C ASP A 88 10.82 -6.16 -0.83
N LEU A 89 9.58 -6.25 -1.33
CA LEU A 89 9.16 -5.63 -2.60
C LEU A 89 9.33 -4.10 -2.60
N THR A 90 8.96 -3.44 -1.50
CA THR A 90 9.15 -1.98 -1.35
C THR A 90 10.62 -1.61 -1.40
N SER A 91 11.49 -2.39 -0.74
CA SER A 91 12.94 -2.18 -0.78
C SER A 91 13.51 -2.33 -2.19
N SER A 92 13.07 -3.36 -2.92
CA SER A 92 13.41 -3.57 -4.33
C SER A 92 12.96 -2.40 -5.20
N ALA A 93 11.69 -2.00 -5.12
CA ALA A 93 11.13 -0.90 -5.89
C ALA A 93 11.84 0.44 -5.59
N ARG A 94 12.20 0.70 -4.33
CA ARG A 94 13.01 1.88 -3.95
C ARG A 94 14.41 1.85 -4.56
N SER A 95 15.01 0.68 -4.72
CA SER A 95 16.28 0.54 -5.44
C SER A 95 16.14 0.90 -6.91
N ASP A 96 15.04 0.50 -7.55
CA ASP A 96 14.77 0.81 -8.96
C ASP A 96 14.40 2.28 -9.19
N VAL A 97 13.79 2.94 -8.20
CA VAL A 97 13.64 4.41 -8.19
C VAL A 97 15.01 5.09 -8.25
N ARG A 98 16.01 4.62 -7.47
CA ARG A 98 17.38 5.17 -7.54
C ARG A 98 18.04 4.92 -8.89
N ARG A 99 17.74 3.79 -9.54
CA ARG A 99 18.15 3.46 -10.92
C ARG A 99 17.36 4.22 -11.99
N LYS A 100 16.37 5.04 -11.60
CA LYS A 100 15.50 5.83 -12.49
C LYS A 100 14.71 4.98 -13.49
N VAL A 101 14.33 3.77 -13.09
CA VAL A 101 13.45 2.91 -13.89
C VAL A 101 12.06 3.53 -13.96
N LYS A 102 11.50 3.64 -15.17
CA LYS A 102 10.17 4.22 -15.39
C LYS A 102 9.11 3.37 -14.69
N GLY A 103 8.23 4.01 -13.91
CA GLY A 103 7.15 3.33 -13.19
C GLY A 103 7.53 2.83 -11.79
N ALA A 104 8.81 2.85 -11.40
CA ALA A 104 9.24 2.39 -10.08
C ALA A 104 8.63 3.21 -8.93
N LEU A 105 8.42 4.52 -9.11
CA LEU A 105 7.76 5.36 -8.11
C LEU A 105 6.30 4.94 -7.84
N ALA A 106 5.58 4.52 -8.89
CA ALA A 106 4.21 4.05 -8.73
C ALA A 106 4.18 2.71 -7.97
N GLN A 107 5.11 1.80 -8.27
CA GLN A 107 5.24 0.53 -7.55
C GLN A 107 5.54 0.73 -6.06
N VAL A 108 6.42 1.67 -5.71
CA VAL A 108 6.65 2.06 -4.30
C VAL A 108 5.35 2.51 -3.65
N GLY A 109 4.57 3.38 -4.31
CA GLY A 109 3.30 3.87 -3.79
C GLY A 109 2.28 2.76 -3.55
N ILE A 110 2.16 1.81 -4.47
CA ILE A 110 1.26 0.65 -4.36
C ILE A 110 1.66 -0.22 -3.16
N HIS A 111 2.93 -0.62 -3.07
CA HIS A 111 3.38 -1.51 -1.99
C HIS A 111 3.35 -0.82 -0.61
N GLU A 112 3.70 0.48 -0.53
CA GLU A 112 3.62 1.24 0.72
C GLU A 112 2.18 1.46 1.17
N GLY A 113 1.26 1.72 0.22
CA GLY A 113 -0.17 1.82 0.49
C GLY A 113 -0.72 0.51 1.07
N TYR A 114 -0.41 -0.61 0.43
CA TYR A 114 -0.81 -1.93 0.90
C TYR A 114 -0.23 -2.24 2.29
N LEU A 115 1.05 -1.94 2.53
CA LEU A 115 1.70 -2.11 3.83
C LEU A 115 0.98 -1.35 4.95
N ARG A 116 0.53 -0.11 4.69
CA ARG A 116 -0.23 0.69 5.65
C ARG A 116 -1.60 0.07 5.93
N ASN A 117 -2.28 -0.42 4.90
CA ASN A 117 -3.58 -1.10 5.03
C ASN A 117 -3.46 -2.39 5.86
N LEU A 118 -2.45 -3.22 5.60
CA LEU A 118 -2.18 -4.43 6.40
C LEU A 118 -1.89 -4.12 7.87
N GLN A 119 -1.11 -3.06 8.15
CA GLN A 119 -0.83 -2.62 9.52
C GLN A 119 -2.07 -2.03 10.21
N LYS A 120 -2.92 -1.33 9.46
CA LYS A 120 -4.19 -0.83 9.97
C LYS A 120 -5.12 -2.00 10.33
N TYR A 121 -5.23 -3.01 9.48
CA TYR A 121 -6.02 -4.20 9.73
C TYR A 121 -5.63 -4.91 11.03
N LEU A 122 -4.33 -5.09 11.28
CA LEU A 122 -3.88 -5.71 12.54
C LEU A 122 -4.26 -4.86 13.76
N ARG A 123 -4.24 -3.53 13.67
CA ARG A 123 -4.56 -2.64 14.79
C ARG A 123 -6.05 -2.49 15.06
N ASP A 124 -6.82 -2.23 14.01
CA ASP A 124 -8.23 -1.84 14.10
C ASP A 124 -9.17 -3.03 13.85
N GLY A 125 -8.69 -4.11 13.23
CA GLY A 125 -9.50 -5.27 12.87
C GLY A 125 -10.26 -5.11 11.54
N ASP A 126 -10.33 -3.90 11.01
CA ASP A 126 -11.07 -3.58 9.79
C ASP A 126 -10.21 -3.66 8.53
N TRP A 127 -10.69 -4.42 7.55
CA TRP A 127 -10.05 -4.52 6.24
C TRP A 127 -10.62 -3.47 5.29
N VAL A 128 -9.76 -2.57 4.80
CA VAL A 128 -10.16 -1.42 3.97
C VAL A 128 -9.93 -1.64 2.48
N ASP A 129 -9.01 -2.54 2.12
CA ASP A 129 -8.56 -2.70 0.73
C ASP A 129 -9.53 -3.54 -0.11
N MET A 130 -9.65 -3.26 -1.41
CA MET A 130 -10.48 -4.05 -2.32
C MET A 130 -9.83 -5.37 -2.73
N PHE A 131 -8.52 -5.53 -2.50
CA PHE A 131 -7.77 -6.73 -2.83
C PHE A 131 -7.10 -7.33 -1.60
N TYR A 132 -6.88 -8.64 -1.60
CA TYR A 132 -6.16 -9.36 -0.54
C TYR A 132 -5.21 -10.44 -1.09
N GLY A 133 -4.29 -10.89 -0.25
CA GLY A 133 -3.27 -11.89 -0.59
C GLY A 133 -1.85 -11.31 -0.65
N GLU A 134 -0.86 -12.19 -0.77
CA GLU A 134 0.56 -11.82 -0.76
C GLU A 134 0.96 -10.86 -1.89
N HIS A 135 0.26 -10.92 -3.02
CA HIS A 135 0.46 -10.04 -4.17
C HIS A 135 -0.85 -9.41 -4.66
N GLN A 136 -1.83 -9.21 -3.77
CA GLN A 136 -3.15 -8.63 -4.13
C GLN A 136 -3.89 -9.46 -5.21
N GLN A 137 -3.80 -10.79 -5.12
CA GLN A 137 -4.30 -11.71 -6.15
C GLN A 137 -5.82 -11.87 -6.12
N HIS A 138 -6.42 -11.70 -4.95
CA HIS A 138 -7.84 -11.93 -4.76
C HIS A 138 -8.58 -10.61 -4.59
N GLN A 139 -9.74 -10.51 -5.21
CA GLN A 139 -10.64 -9.38 -5.05
C GLN A 139 -11.65 -9.66 -3.92
N ILE A 140 -11.96 -8.63 -3.15
CA ILE A 140 -13.00 -8.68 -2.14
C ILE A 140 -14.35 -8.43 -2.81
N GLY A 141 -15.29 -9.32 -2.55
CA GLY A 141 -16.68 -9.17 -2.95
C GLY A 141 -17.45 -8.30 -1.95
N TYR A 142 -18.42 -7.56 -2.45
CA TYR A 142 -19.35 -6.83 -1.61
C TYR A 142 -20.50 -7.73 -1.19
N ARG A 143 -20.93 -7.60 0.06
CA ARG A 143 -22.15 -8.22 0.58
C ARG A 143 -23.09 -7.13 1.03
N CYS A 144 -24.32 -7.15 0.51
CA CYS A 144 -25.38 -6.30 1.00
C CYS A 144 -25.78 -6.74 2.42
N ILE A 145 -25.73 -5.80 3.36
CA ILE A 145 -26.14 -6.01 4.76
C ILE A 145 -27.62 -5.64 4.93
N SER A 146 -28.05 -4.54 4.29
CA SER A 146 -29.41 -4.04 4.36
C SER A 146 -29.90 -3.64 2.97
N GLN A 147 -31.08 -4.12 2.60
CA GLN A 147 -31.68 -3.87 1.30
C GLN A 147 -32.09 -2.40 1.18
N ALA A 148 -31.61 -1.74 0.13
CA ALA A 148 -32.05 -0.40 -0.23
C ALA A 148 -33.22 -0.46 -1.21
N TYR A 149 -34.04 0.58 -1.23
CA TYR A 149 -35.18 0.74 -2.13
C TYR A 149 -35.05 2.06 -2.89
N TYR A 150 -35.61 2.13 -4.09
CA TYR A 150 -35.67 3.38 -4.84
C TYR A 150 -36.60 4.38 -4.14
N TRP A 151 -36.05 5.55 -3.83
CA TRP A 151 -36.78 6.64 -3.15
C TRP A 151 -37.69 7.43 -4.10
N PHE A 152 -37.28 7.61 -5.36
CA PHE A 152 -37.96 8.42 -6.36
C PHE A 152 -37.89 7.76 -7.73
N GLY A 153 -38.74 8.21 -8.66
CA GLY A 153 -38.79 7.71 -10.04
C GLY A 153 -39.88 6.68 -10.30
N PRO A 154 -39.91 6.09 -11.52
CA PRO A 154 -40.92 5.11 -11.92
C PRO A 154 -40.82 3.80 -11.13
N LYS A 155 -39.63 3.44 -10.63
CA LYS A 155 -39.34 2.23 -9.85
C LYS A 155 -39.48 2.42 -8.33
N LYS A 156 -40.23 3.44 -7.87
CA LYS A 156 -40.30 3.79 -6.45
C LYS A 156 -40.85 2.62 -5.61
N GLY A 157 -40.13 2.28 -4.55
CA GLY A 157 -40.49 1.18 -3.64
C GLY A 157 -39.98 -0.20 -4.08
N GLU A 158 -39.39 -0.33 -5.27
CA GLU A 158 -38.74 -1.56 -5.70
C GLU A 158 -37.35 -1.71 -5.05
N PRO A 159 -36.90 -2.95 -4.77
CA PRO A 159 -35.54 -3.21 -4.28
C PRO A 159 -34.50 -2.71 -5.27
N LYS A 160 -33.50 -1.99 -4.76
CA LYS A 160 -32.36 -1.53 -5.55
C LYS A 160 -31.23 -2.55 -5.48
N PHE A 161 -30.78 -3.01 -6.65
CA PHE A 161 -29.63 -3.89 -6.78
C PHE A 161 -28.46 -3.19 -7.47
N ASP A 162 -27.26 -3.42 -6.96
CA ASP A 162 -25.99 -2.93 -7.53
C ASP A 162 -25.20 -4.13 -8.05
N VAL A 163 -24.71 -4.01 -9.29
CA VAL A 163 -23.97 -5.08 -9.98
C VAL A 163 -22.69 -5.46 -9.21
N GLY A 164 -22.47 -6.76 -9.05
CA GLY A 164 -21.30 -7.31 -8.36
C GLY A 164 -21.43 -7.38 -6.84
N THR A 165 -22.62 -7.07 -6.29
CA THR A 165 -22.91 -7.23 -4.86
C THR A 165 -23.65 -8.54 -4.60
N TYR A 166 -23.24 -9.26 -3.55
CA TYR A 166 -23.96 -10.43 -3.05
C TYR A 166 -25.17 -9.99 -2.23
N TYR A 167 -26.35 -10.44 -2.64
CA TYR A 167 -27.60 -10.16 -1.94
C TYR A 167 -28.12 -11.42 -1.25
N PRO A 168 -28.26 -11.42 0.09
CA PRO A 168 -28.80 -12.57 0.82
C PRO A 168 -30.23 -12.95 0.39
N LEU A 169 -31.03 -11.99 -0.09
CA LEU A 169 -32.39 -12.21 -0.59
C LEU A 169 -32.42 -13.07 -1.86
N LEU A 170 -31.46 -12.84 -2.76
CA LEU A 170 -31.33 -13.58 -4.02
C LEU A 170 -30.52 -14.87 -3.85
N GLY A 171 -29.71 -14.96 -2.78
CA GLY A 171 -28.80 -16.08 -2.54
C GLY A 171 -27.63 -16.15 -3.53
N CYS A 172 -27.47 -15.14 -4.39
CA CYS A 172 -26.46 -15.07 -5.42
C CYS A 172 -25.87 -13.65 -5.54
N VAL A 173 -24.78 -13.55 -6.32
CA VAL A 173 -24.21 -12.25 -6.72
C VAL A 173 -25.05 -11.72 -7.88
N TYR A 174 -25.53 -10.48 -7.76
CA TYR A 174 -26.27 -9.84 -8.83
C TYR A 174 -25.31 -9.51 -9.99
N THR A 175 -25.47 -10.22 -11.11
CA THR A 175 -24.56 -10.12 -12.26
C THR A 175 -25.02 -9.03 -13.24
N GLN A 176 -24.10 -8.64 -14.14
CA GLN A 176 -24.43 -7.70 -15.20
C GLN A 176 -25.56 -8.21 -16.10
N GLU A 177 -25.63 -9.53 -16.32
CA GLU A 177 -26.65 -10.15 -17.17
C GLU A 177 -28.06 -9.96 -16.59
N MET A 178 -28.24 -10.14 -15.27
CA MET A 178 -29.53 -9.89 -14.62
C MET A 178 -29.94 -8.41 -14.71
N PHE A 179 -28.97 -7.50 -14.58
CA PHE A 179 -29.22 -6.07 -14.74
C PHE A 179 -29.65 -5.71 -16.16
N ASP A 180 -28.96 -6.26 -17.16
CA ASP A 180 -29.26 -6.01 -18.56
C ASP A 180 -30.64 -6.60 -18.95
N GLU A 181 -31.03 -7.74 -18.39
CA GLU A 181 -32.37 -8.33 -18.53
C GLU A 181 -33.46 -7.45 -17.90
N GLU A 182 -33.26 -6.94 -16.68
CA GLU A 182 -34.23 -6.09 -15.97
C GLU A 182 -34.42 -4.71 -16.61
N GLU A 183 -33.36 -4.12 -17.16
CA GLU A 183 -33.41 -2.84 -17.87
C GLU A 183 -33.78 -3.01 -19.36
N GLY A 184 -33.92 -4.24 -19.86
CA GLY A 184 -34.23 -4.52 -21.26
C GLY A 184 -33.14 -4.06 -22.24
N ILE A 185 -31.91 -3.97 -21.77
CA ILE A 185 -30.75 -3.55 -22.57
C ILE A 185 -30.26 -4.76 -23.35
N SER A 186 -30.66 -4.85 -24.62
CA SER A 186 -30.12 -5.87 -25.50
C SER A 186 -28.68 -5.53 -25.90
N ASN A 187 -27.79 -6.52 -25.81
CA ASN A 187 -26.40 -6.47 -26.30
C ASN A 187 -26.32 -6.43 -27.84
N VAL A 188 -27.20 -5.67 -28.51
CA VAL A 188 -27.07 -5.37 -29.94
C VAL A 188 -25.94 -4.36 -30.05
N GLY A 189 -24.74 -4.87 -30.36
CA GLY A 189 -23.48 -4.14 -30.35
C GLY A 189 -23.64 -2.70 -30.82
N SER A 190 -23.59 -1.76 -29.87
CA SER A 190 -23.54 -0.35 -30.17
C SER A 190 -22.33 -0.14 -31.09
N GLY A 191 -22.60 0.21 -32.34
CA GLY A 191 -21.63 0.23 -33.44
C GLY A 191 -20.32 0.89 -33.03
N GLU A 192 -19.22 0.39 -33.60
CA GLU A 192 -17.84 0.87 -33.41
C GLU A 192 -17.79 2.33 -32.95
N ARG A 193 -17.55 2.53 -31.65
CA ARG A 193 -17.18 3.86 -31.14
C ARG A 193 -15.94 4.28 -31.92
N LYS A 194 -16.12 5.14 -32.94
CA LYS A 194 -15.02 5.72 -33.72
C LYS A 194 -14.00 6.26 -32.74
N ARG A 195 -12.85 5.57 -32.63
CA ARG A 195 -11.74 5.97 -31.78
C ARG A 195 -11.33 7.38 -32.21
N SER A 196 -11.73 8.37 -31.43
CA SER A 196 -11.43 9.77 -31.68
C SER A 196 -9.91 9.96 -31.67
N ARG A 197 -9.39 10.26 -32.85
CA ARG A 197 -8.06 10.81 -33.17
C ARG A 197 -6.86 9.90 -32.84
N LYS A 198 -6.34 9.22 -33.88
CA LYS A 198 -4.92 8.80 -33.94
C LYS A 198 -4.04 10.03 -33.66
N ARG A 199 -3.28 10.00 -32.56
CA ARG A 199 -2.22 10.99 -32.27
C ARG A 199 -1.22 10.97 -33.42
N SER A 200 -0.93 12.12 -34.03
CA SER A 200 0.11 12.19 -35.05
C SER A 200 1.45 11.82 -34.43
N THR A 201 2.11 10.80 -34.96
CA THR A 201 3.52 10.50 -34.67
C THR A 201 4.40 11.51 -35.38
N ARG A 202 4.43 12.77 -34.92
CA ARG A 202 5.46 13.71 -35.37
C ARG A 202 6.74 13.42 -34.60
N THR A 203 7.79 13.06 -35.34
CA THR A 203 9.17 13.03 -34.86
C THR A 203 9.54 14.41 -34.34
N VAL A 204 9.93 14.51 -33.06
CA VAL A 204 10.46 15.75 -32.47
C VAL A 204 11.87 15.95 -33.01
N ALA A 205 12.00 16.48 -34.22
CA ALA A 205 13.28 16.93 -34.76
C ALA A 205 13.68 18.22 -34.03
N LYS A 206 14.74 18.13 -33.21
CA LYS A 206 15.42 19.29 -32.62
C LYS A 206 16.44 19.81 -33.61
N ASP A 207 16.05 20.76 -34.45
CA ASP A 207 17.04 21.55 -35.20
C ASP A 207 17.61 22.64 -34.27
N LYS A 208 18.76 22.31 -33.69
CA LYS A 208 19.59 23.25 -32.92
C LYS A 208 20.41 24.06 -33.93
N LYS A 209 19.89 25.23 -34.36
CA LYS A 209 20.68 26.21 -35.14
C LYS A 209 21.90 26.64 -34.32
N LYS A 210 23.08 26.20 -34.75
CA LYS A 210 24.39 26.65 -34.26
C LYS A 210 24.67 28.00 -34.91
N SER A 211 24.51 29.11 -34.20
CA SER A 211 25.01 30.40 -34.66
C SER A 211 26.53 30.41 -34.57
N LYS A 212 27.22 30.49 -35.72
CA LYS A 212 28.64 30.87 -35.79
C LYS A 212 28.73 32.34 -35.40
N ALA A 213 29.55 32.65 -34.40
CA ALA A 213 30.04 34.00 -34.18
C ALA A 213 31.23 34.22 -35.13
N SER A 214 31.18 35.30 -35.89
CA SER A 214 32.37 35.96 -36.46
C SER A 214 33.04 36.82 -35.39
#